data_AF-A0A504LC28-F1
#
_entry.id   AF-A0A504LC28-F1
#
_cell.length_a   1.000
_cell.length_b   1.000
_cell.length_c   1.000
_cell.angle_alpha   90.00
_cell.angle_beta   90.00
_cell.angle_gamma   90.00
#
_symmetry.space_group_name_H-M   'P 1'
#
loop_
_entity.id
_entity.type
_entity.pdbx_description
1 polymer ?
#
loop_
_entity_poly.entity_id
_entity_poly.type
_entity_poly.pdbx_seq_one_letter_code
_entity_poly.pdbx_strand_id
1 'polypeptide(L)' 'MTPHGEASREDSERQNADCVRDLAERTRIPSGSALALILKYANEPSVLDREAAKFRRDANGGR' A
#
# COMPACT_ATOMS: atom_id res chain seq x y z
N MET A 1 -5.90 -34.38 9.08
CA MET A 1 -5.54 -33.49 7.95
C MET A 1 -6.21 -32.15 8.20
N THR A 2 -5.46 -31.16 8.68
CA THR A 2 -5.94 -29.78 8.88
C THR A 2 -5.59 -28.97 7.62
N PRO A 3 -6.55 -28.37 6.92
CA PRO A 3 -6.26 -27.42 5.85
C PRO A 3 -5.94 -26.07 6.53
N HIS A 4 -4.74 -25.93 7.10
CA HIS A 4 -4.34 -24.74 7.86
C HIS A 4 -3.28 -23.91 7.13
N GLY A 5 -3.27 -23.98 5.79
CA GLY A 5 -2.28 -23.29 4.94
C GLY A 5 -2.86 -22.20 4.04
N GLU A 6 -4.15 -22.28 3.67
CA GLU A 6 -4.73 -21.37 2.66
C GLU A 6 -5.30 -20.08 3.28
N ALA A 7 -5.94 -20.16 4.44
CA ALA A 7 -6.56 -18.98 5.08
C ALA A 7 -5.56 -17.87 5.46
N SER A 8 -4.32 -18.22 5.84
CA SER A 8 -3.32 -17.26 6.34
C SER A 8 -2.73 -16.38 5.21
N ARG A 9 -2.67 -16.90 3.99
CA ARG A 9 -2.21 -16.15 2.81
C ARG A 9 -3.32 -15.25 2.27
N GLU A 10 -4.54 -15.76 2.16
CA GLU A 10 -5.68 -14.96 1.69
C GLU A 10 -5.99 -13.77 2.61
N ASP A 11 -5.84 -13.93 3.94
CA ASP A 11 -5.99 -12.81 4.87
C ASP A 11 -4.92 -11.74 4.67
N SER A 12 -3.67 -12.16 4.41
CA SER A 12 -2.55 -11.24 4.17
C SER A 12 -2.68 -10.50 2.83
N GLU A 13 -3.22 -11.16 1.80
CA GLU A 13 -3.47 -10.58 0.48
C GLU A 13 -4.67 -9.63 0.49
N ARG A 14 -5.75 -9.97 1.21
CA ARG A 14 -6.92 -9.09 1.39
C ARG A 14 -6.60 -7.87 2.23
N GLN A 15 -5.83 -8.02 3.32
CA GLN A 15 -5.37 -6.90 4.12
C GLN A 15 -4.50 -5.94 3.29
N ASN A 16 -3.68 -6.47 2.38
CA ASN A 16 -2.93 -5.65 1.44
C ASN A 16 -3.84 -4.84 0.51
N ALA A 17 -4.88 -5.46 -0.06
CA ALA A 17 -5.77 -4.78 -1.01
C ALA A 17 -6.53 -3.60 -0.38
N ASP A 18 -7.03 -3.76 0.85
CA ASP A 18 -7.71 -2.67 1.57
C ASP A 18 -6.73 -1.54 1.96
N CYS A 19 -5.52 -1.89 2.42
CA CYS A 19 -4.50 -0.88 2.73
C CYS A 19 -4.03 -0.11 1.48
N VAL A 20 -3.89 -0.81 0.35
CA VAL A 20 -3.55 -0.19 -0.95
C VAL A 20 -4.64 0.81 -1.34
N ARG A 21 -5.91 0.42 -1.20
CA ARG A 21 -7.03 1.29 -1.52
C ARG A 21 -7.09 2.51 -0.60
N ASP A 22 -7.03 2.31 0.71
CA ASP A 22 -7.04 3.41 1.70
C ASP A 22 -5.91 4.42 1.43
N LEU A 23 -4.68 3.91 1.23
CA LEU A 23 -3.52 4.75 0.96
C LEU A 23 -3.68 5.51 -0.36
N ALA A 24 -4.10 4.83 -1.43
CA ALA A 24 -4.32 5.45 -2.73
C ALA A 24 -5.38 6.56 -2.67
N GLU A 25 -6.50 6.33 -1.98
CA GLU A 25 -7.58 7.31 -1.83
C GLU A 25 -7.18 8.50 -0.96
N ARG A 26 -6.58 8.27 0.22
CA ARG A 26 -6.16 9.33 1.13
C ARG A 26 -5.07 10.21 0.55
N THR A 27 -4.11 9.62 -0.15
CA THR A 27 -2.93 10.34 -0.65
C THR A 27 -3.08 10.78 -2.11
N ARG A 28 -4.11 10.29 -2.79
CA ARG A 28 -4.40 10.47 -4.23
C ARG A 28 -3.25 10.05 -5.13
N ILE A 29 -2.63 8.91 -4.82
CA ILE A 29 -1.61 8.29 -5.66
C ILE A 29 -2.19 7.06 -6.38
N PRO A 30 -1.57 6.60 -7.49
CA PRO A 30 -2.00 5.37 -8.16
C PRO A 30 -1.89 4.15 -7.25
N SER A 31 -2.84 3.21 -7.34
CA SER A 31 -2.84 1.97 -6.54
C SER A 31 -1.57 1.13 -6.71
N GLY A 32 -0.96 1.14 -7.91
CA GLY A 32 0.33 0.47 -8.15
C GLY A 32 1.48 1.08 -7.34
N SER A 33 1.49 2.41 -7.18
CA SER A 33 2.46 3.10 -6.32
C SER A 33 2.19 2.84 -4.84
N ALA A 34 0.92 2.84 -4.43
CA ALA A 34 0.52 2.50 -3.07
C ALA A 34 0.95 1.07 -2.69
N LEU A 35 0.73 0.08 -3.58
CA LEU A 35 1.20 -1.29 -3.39
C LEU A 35 2.72 -1.38 -3.25
N ALA A 36 3.47 -0.70 -4.12
CA ALA A 36 4.94 -0.68 -4.03
C ALA A 36 5.42 -0.09 -2.69
N LEU A 37 4.77 0.95 -2.19
CA LEU A 37 5.08 1.53 -0.87
C LEU A 37 4.75 0.57 0.27
N ILE A 38 3.59 -0.08 0.24
CA ILE A 38 3.18 -1.04 1.27
C ILE A 38 4.12 -2.24 1.33
N LEU A 39 4.51 -2.79 0.17
CA LEU A 39 5.50 -3.87 0.08
C LEU A 39 6.88 -3.45 0.58
N LYS A 40 7.29 -2.20 0.32
CA LYS A 40 8.61 -1.67 0.71
C LYS A 40 8.71 -1.33 2.19
N TYR A 41 7.63 -0.79 2.77
CA TYR A 41 7.60 -0.27 4.14
C TYR A 41 6.75 -1.11 5.09
N ALA A 42 6.40 -2.35 4.70
CA ALA A 42 5.63 -3.29 5.51
C ALA A 42 4.34 -2.70 6.11
N ASN A 43 3.65 -1.89 5.32
CA ASN A 43 2.41 -1.22 5.72
C ASN A 43 2.51 -0.19 6.87
N GLU A 44 3.69 0.38 7.14
CA GLU A 44 3.88 1.40 8.19
C GLU A 44 3.19 2.75 7.84
N PRO A 45 2.06 3.12 8.48
CA PRO A 45 1.21 4.23 8.02
C PRO A 45 1.95 5.59 8.02
N SER A 46 2.75 5.85 9.06
CA SER A 46 3.54 7.09 9.18
C SER A 46 4.55 7.27 8.04
N VAL A 47 5.13 6.17 7.56
CA VAL A 47 6.10 6.19 6.46
C VAL A 47 5.37 6.29 5.12
N LEU A 48 4.27 5.55 4.97
CA LEU A 48 3.45 5.55 3.77
C LEU A 48 2.88 6.93 3.44
N ASP A 49 2.28 7.63 4.41
CA ASP A 49 1.74 8.98 4.20
C ASP A 49 2.84 9.97 3.76
N ARG A 50 4.03 9.87 4.38
CA ARG A 50 5.17 10.74 4.06
C ARG A 50 5.69 10.46 2.65
N GLU A 51 5.91 9.21 2.30
CA GLU A 51 6.43 8.82 0.99
C GLU A 51 5.40 9.06 -0.12
N ALA A 52 4.12 8.80 0.13
CA ALA A 52 3.06 9.14 -0.81
C ALA A 52 2.93 10.65 -1.03
N ALA A 53 3.08 11.48 0.02
CA ALA A 53 3.12 12.93 -0.10
C ALA A 53 4.33 13.42 -0.91
N LYS A 54 5.50 12.80 -0.75
CA LYS A 54 6.67 13.06 -1.61
C LYS A 54 6.38 12.65 -3.05
N PHE A 55 5.89 11.44 -3.26
CA PHE A 55 5.54 10.90 -4.57
C PHE A 55 4.59 11.83 -5.33
N ARG A 56 3.57 12.38 -4.65
CA ARG A 56 2.66 13.37 -5.25
C ARG A 56 3.34 14.69 -5.57
N ARG A 57 4.27 15.16 -4.74
CA ARG A 57 5.05 16.38 -5.01
C ARG A 57 5.99 16.19 -6.19
N ASP A 58 6.67 15.05 -6.28
CA ASP A 58 7.55 14.72 -7.40
C ASP A 58 6.75 14.59 -8.71
N ALA A 59 5.60 13.91 -8.66
CA ALA A 59 4.71 13.76 -9.82
C ALA A 59 4.09 15.09 -10.30
N ASN A 60 3.88 16.06 -9.39
CA ASN A 60 3.28 17.35 -9.72
C ASN A 60 4.32 18.49 -9.88
N GLY A 61 5.58 18.23 -9.55
CA GLY A 61 6.70 19.17 -9.61
C GLY A 61 7.78 18.81 -10.65
N GLY A 62 7.63 17.67 -11.33
CA GLY A 62 8.57 17.17 -12.33
C GLY A 62 8.22 17.63 -13.74
N ARG A 63 8.98 18.61 -14.20
CA ARG A 63 9.17 19.00 -15.60
C ARG A 63 9.99 17.96 -16.36
#